data_AF-A0A7S3WN29-F1
#
_entry.id   AF-A0A7S3WN29-F1
#
_cell.length_a   1.000
_cell.length_b   1.000
_cell.length_c   1.000
_cell.angle_alpha   90.00
_cell.angle_beta   90.00
_cell.angle_gamma   90.00
#
_symmetry.space_group_name_H-M   'P 1'
#
loop_
_entity.id
_entity.type
_entity.pdbx_description
1 polymer ?
#
loop_
_entity_poly.entity_id
_entity_poly.type
_entity_poly.pdbx_seq_one_letter_code
_entity_poly.pdbx_strand_id
1 'polypeptide(L)'
;LASGALASLPLGFQAFFQSQVGVMLRLTSLNFCKIYMAMLVLRITIMWFPNINPYRQPFYSMIQLTDPYLNLFRGWMPPIFGIDLSVILAFVVIQAVIDTLTLSPF
;
A
#
# COMPACT_ATOMS: atom_id res chain seq x y z
N LEU A 1 -25.62 6.50 -10.45
CA LEU A 1 -24.65 6.58 -9.34
C LEU A 1 -24.09 5.20 -8.91
N ALA A 2 -24.51 4.09 -9.53
CA ALA A 2 -24.06 2.72 -9.23
C ALA A 2 -22.93 2.26 -10.17
N SER A 3 -21.82 2.99 -10.26
CA SER A 3 -20.73 2.70 -11.21
C SER A 3 -19.44 2.32 -10.50
N GLY A 4 -19.48 1.29 -9.65
CA GLY A 4 -18.30 0.65 -9.09
C GLY A 4 -18.11 -0.74 -9.72
N ALA A 5 -16.87 -1.21 -9.84
CA ALA A 5 -16.54 -2.55 -10.38
C ALA A 5 -17.24 -3.72 -9.66
N LEU A 6 -17.75 -3.48 -8.44
CA LEU A 6 -18.50 -4.46 -7.65
C LEU A 6 -20.02 -4.44 -7.92
N ALA A 7 -20.55 -3.40 -8.57
CA ALA A 7 -21.97 -3.28 -8.91
C ALA A 7 -22.40 -4.19 -10.08
N SER A 8 -21.43 -4.68 -10.86
CA SER A 8 -21.65 -5.70 -11.88
C SER A 8 -21.57 -7.14 -11.32
N LEU A 9 -21.27 -7.30 -10.03
CA LEU A 9 -21.13 -8.62 -9.43
C LEU A 9 -22.49 -9.23 -9.10
N PRO A 10 -22.58 -10.58 -9.03
CA PRO A 10 -23.82 -11.26 -8.66
C PRO A 10 -24.38 -10.77 -7.31
N LEU A 11 -25.71 -10.77 -7.18
CA LEU A 11 -26.42 -10.27 -6.00
C LEU A 11 -25.94 -10.91 -4.68
N GLY A 12 -25.58 -12.19 -4.69
CA GLY A 12 -25.03 -12.87 -3.51
C GLY A 12 -23.68 -12.31 -3.07
N PHE A 13 -22.83 -11.91 -4.02
CA PHE A 13 -21.55 -11.27 -3.71
C PHE A 13 -21.80 -9.86 -3.17
N GLN A 14 -22.67 -9.08 -3.82
CA GLN A 14 -23.03 -7.74 -3.33
C GLN A 14 -23.56 -7.77 -1.89
N ALA A 15 -24.45 -8.72 -1.58
CA ALA A 15 -24.98 -8.92 -0.23
C ALA A 15 -23.87 -9.29 0.79
N PHE A 16 -22.87 -10.07 0.38
CA PHE A 16 -21.73 -10.39 1.24
C PHE A 16 -20.85 -9.16 1.53
N PHE A 17 -20.51 -8.35 0.52
CA PHE A 17 -19.70 -7.14 0.74
C PHE A 17 -20.41 -6.10 1.58
N GLN A 18 -21.74 -6.01 1.47
CA GLN A 18 -22.59 -5.15 2.29
C GLN A 18 -22.89 -5.73 3.69
N SER A 19 -22.55 -7.00 3.94
CA SER A 19 -22.73 -7.60 5.26
C SER A 19 -21.77 -6.97 6.28
N GLN A 20 -22.10 -7.05 7.57
CA GLN A 20 -21.20 -6.57 8.62
C GLN A 20 -19.80 -7.21 8.53
N VAL A 21 -19.72 -8.48 8.15
CA VAL A 21 -18.45 -9.19 7.95
C VAL A 21 -17.68 -8.60 6.76
N GLY A 22 -18.35 -8.34 5.64
CA GLY A 22 -17.75 -7.73 4.45
C GLY A 22 -17.16 -6.35 4.74
N VAL A 23 -17.89 -5.52 5.48
CA VAL A 23 -17.43 -4.19 5.91
C VAL A 23 -16.22 -4.31 6.84
N MET A 24 -16.23 -5.24 7.81
CA MET A 24 -15.08 -5.41 8.71
C MET A 24 -13.83 -5.86 7.97
N LEU A 25 -13.95 -6.82 7.05
CA LEU A 25 -12.83 -7.27 6.21
C LEU A 25 -12.26 -6.11 5.39
N ARG A 26 -13.13 -5.32 4.75
CA ARG A 26 -12.73 -4.12 4.00
C ARG A 26 -11.97 -3.13 4.88
N LEU A 27 -12.47 -2.82 6.06
CA LEU A 27 -11.83 -1.87 6.99
C LEU A 27 -10.47 -2.39 7.47
N THR A 28 -10.35 -3.68 7.78
CA THR A 28 -9.07 -4.30 8.17
C THR A 28 -8.06 -4.23 7.04
N SER A 29 -8.44 -4.58 5.81
CA SER A 29 -7.56 -4.47 4.63
C SER A 29 -7.13 -3.03 4.36
N LEU A 30 -8.06 -2.08 4.48
CA LEU A 30 -7.77 -0.65 4.32
C LEU A 30 -6.78 -0.14 5.38
N ASN A 31 -6.97 -0.51 6.64
CA ASN A 31 -6.05 -0.14 7.71
C ASN A 31 -4.67 -0.77 7.51
N PHE A 32 -4.62 -2.02 7.05
CA PHE A 32 -3.36 -2.68 6.69
C PHE A 32 -2.61 -1.90 5.60
N CYS A 33 -3.30 -1.51 4.51
CA CYS A 33 -2.69 -0.70 3.45
C CYS A 33 -2.19 0.65 3.96
N LYS A 34 -2.94 1.33 4.84
CA LYS A 34 -2.50 2.60 5.46
C LYS A 34 -1.26 2.44 6.32
N ILE A 35 -1.19 1.39 7.14
CA ILE A 35 0.01 1.08 7.95
C ILE A 35 1.19 0.78 7.03
N TYR A 36 0.97 0.02 5.95
CA TYR A 36 2.00 -0.27 4.98
C TYR A 36 2.52 0.99 4.27
N MET A 37 1.61 1.89 3.90
CA MET A 37 1.97 3.21 3.35
C MET A 37 2.82 4.01 4.34
N ALA A 38 2.45 4.01 5.63
CA ALA A 38 3.25 4.66 6.67
C ALA A 38 4.66 4.05 6.79
N MET A 39 4.81 2.72 6.65
CA MET A 39 6.14 2.07 6.62
C MET A 39 6.98 2.52 5.42
N LEU A 40 6.37 2.67 4.23
CA LEU A 40 7.08 3.19 3.05
C LEU A 40 7.54 4.64 3.27
N VAL A 41 6.72 5.48 3.91
CA VAL A 41 7.10 6.86 4.24
C VAL A 41 8.25 6.86 5.22
N LEU A 42 8.14 6.07 6.29
CA LEU A 42 9.18 5.93 7.30
C LEU A 42 10.51 5.47 6.68
N ARG A 43 10.47 4.53 5.71
CA ARG A 43 11.66 4.08 4.98
C ARG A 43 12.37 5.22 4.25
N ILE A 44 11.64 6.03 3.47
CA ILE A 44 12.24 7.17 2.77
C ILE A 44 12.82 8.16 3.76
N THR A 45 12.03 8.49 4.80
CA THR A 45 12.43 9.43 5.84
C THR A 45 13.74 9.00 6.49
N ILE A 46 13.89 7.73 6.85
CA ILE A 46 15.13 7.20 7.45
C ILE A 46 16.29 7.21 6.45
N MET A 47 16.05 6.83 5.19
CA MET A 47 17.10 6.85 4.15
C MET A 47 17.62 8.26 3.86
N TRP A 48 16.83 9.30 4.14
CA TRP A 48 17.24 10.70 4.04
C TRP A 48 18.08 11.19 5.22
N PHE A 49 18.10 10.48 6.36
CA PHE A 49 18.92 10.85 7.51
C PHE A 49 20.32 10.22 7.42
N PRO A 50 21.38 11.01 7.15
CA PRO A 50 22.73 10.47 6.96
C PRO A 50 23.34 9.83 8.23
N ASN A 51 22.83 10.20 9.40
CA ASN A 51 23.33 9.71 10.69
C ASN A 51 22.67 8.40 11.15
N ILE A 52 21.64 7.92 10.47
CA ILE A 52 20.92 6.68 10.84
C ILE A 52 21.37 5.55 9.93
N ASN A 53 21.76 4.42 10.50
CA ASN A 53 22.02 3.22 9.73
C ASN A 53 20.71 2.40 9.56
N PRO A 54 20.10 2.40 8.35
CA PRO A 54 18.83 1.71 8.10
C PRO A 54 18.93 0.18 8.21
N TYR A 55 20.14 -0.38 8.10
CA TYR A 55 20.40 -1.82 8.17
C TYR A 55 20.58 -2.34 9.59
N ARG A 56 20.39 -1.49 10.62
CA ARG A 56 20.30 -1.94 12.02
C ARG A 56 18.84 -2.13 12.45
N GLN A 57 18.63 -3.06 13.38
CA GLN A 57 17.33 -3.24 14.01
C GLN A 57 16.97 -1.98 14.83
N PRO A 58 15.69 -1.57 14.87
CA PRO A 58 14.50 -2.25 14.33
C PRO A 58 14.20 -1.95 12.84
N PHE A 59 14.91 -0.99 12.23
CA PHE A 59 14.61 -0.50 10.88
C PHE A 59 14.86 -1.52 9.78
N TYR A 60 15.83 -2.40 9.97
CA TYR A 60 16.11 -3.46 9.01
C TYR A 60 14.91 -4.40 8.78
N SER A 61 14.13 -4.68 9.83
CA SER A 61 12.92 -5.51 9.71
C SER A 61 11.87 -4.83 8.84
N MET A 62 11.68 -3.52 8.96
CA MET A 62 10.78 -2.75 8.10
C MET A 62 11.24 -2.76 6.63
N ILE A 63 12.54 -2.68 6.39
CA ILE A 63 13.10 -2.75 5.04
C ILE A 63 12.82 -4.12 4.42
N GLN A 64 13.04 -5.20 5.16
CA GLN A 64 12.71 -6.56 4.71
C GLN A 64 11.21 -6.72 4.38
N LEU A 65 10.32 -6.10 5.14
CA LEU A 65 8.87 -6.14 4.87
C LEU A 65 8.46 -5.31 3.64
N THR A 66 9.20 -4.25 3.34
CA THR A 66 8.90 -3.33 2.23
C THR A 66 9.65 -3.68 0.94
N ASP A 67 10.75 -4.44 1.03
CA ASP A 67 11.59 -4.83 -0.10
C ASP A 67 10.88 -5.66 -1.17
N PRO A 68 10.13 -6.74 -0.85
CA PRO A 68 9.44 -7.54 -1.87
C PRO A 68 8.49 -6.70 -2.72
N TYR A 69 7.80 -5.73 -2.10
CA TYR A 69 6.89 -4.83 -2.80
C TYR A 69 7.64 -3.87 -3.72
N LEU A 70 8.71 -3.24 -3.22
CA LEU A 70 9.53 -2.34 -4.03
C LEU A 70 10.26 -3.06 -5.16
N ASN A 71 10.64 -4.33 -4.95
CA ASN A 71 11.27 -5.18 -5.96
C ASN A 71 10.37 -5.39 -7.19
N LEU A 72 9.04 -5.37 -7.03
CA LEU A 72 8.11 -5.45 -8.16
C LEU A 72 8.24 -4.25 -9.11
N PHE A 73 8.67 -3.10 -8.59
CA PHE A 73 8.85 -1.85 -9.33
C PHE A 73 10.33 -1.54 -9.62
N ARG A 74 11.26 -2.37 -9.12
CA ARG A 74 12.70 -2.22 -9.42
C ARG A 74 12.97 -2.55 -10.88
N GLY A 75 13.89 -1.81 -11.49
CA GLY A 75 14.28 -1.99 -12.89
C GLY A 75 13.44 -1.21 -13.90
N TRP A 76 12.28 -0.64 -13.51
CA TRP A 76 11.53 0.27 -14.37
C TRP A 76 12.13 1.67 -14.46
N MET A 77 12.86 2.11 -13.42
CA MET A 77 13.47 3.44 -13.36
C MET A 77 14.93 3.35 -12.86
N PRO A 78 15.86 4.10 -13.48
CA PRO A 78 17.23 4.20 -12.99
C PRO A 78 17.26 4.90 -11.61
N PRO A 79 18.15 4.49 -10.69
CA PRO A 79 18.30 5.15 -9.41
C PRO A 79 18.84 6.57 -9.62
N ILE A 80 18.17 7.58 -9.05
CA ILE A 80 18.60 8.98 -9.11
C ILE A 80 19.02 9.40 -7.69
N PHE A 81 20.24 9.93 -7.54
CA PHE A 81 20.83 10.31 -6.24
C PHE A 81 20.93 9.16 -5.21
N GLY A 82 21.04 7.90 -5.65
CA GLY A 82 21.07 6.74 -4.76
C GLY A 82 19.72 6.46 -4.08
N ILE A 83 18.66 7.16 -4.47
CA ILE A 83 17.28 6.95 -4.03
C ILE A 83 16.58 6.10 -5.11
N ASP A 84 15.94 5.02 -4.65
CA ASP A 84 15.14 4.14 -5.50
C ASP A 84 13.85 4.86 -5.93
N LEU A 85 13.75 5.30 -7.19
CA LEU A 85 12.53 5.89 -7.75
C LEU A 85 11.36 4.91 -7.86
N SER A 86 11.63 3.61 -7.75
CA SER A 86 10.61 2.56 -7.62
C SER A 86 9.63 2.86 -6.48
N VAL A 87 10.09 3.57 -5.44
CA VAL A 87 9.28 3.96 -4.29
C VAL A 87 8.12 4.89 -4.71
N ILE A 88 8.35 5.85 -5.62
CA ILE A 88 7.30 6.77 -6.07
C ILE A 88 6.16 6.01 -6.75
N LEU A 89 6.50 5.07 -7.64
CA LEU A 89 5.50 4.22 -8.30
C LEU A 89 4.75 3.36 -7.28
N ALA A 90 5.46 2.81 -6.30
CA ALA A 90 4.88 2.07 -5.19
C ALA A 90 3.85 2.93 -4.41
N PHE A 91 4.16 4.21 -4.13
CA PHE A 91 3.23 5.13 -3.49
C PHE A 91 1.97 5.36 -4.29
N VAL A 92 2.10 5.58 -5.60
CA VAL A 92 0.94 5.78 -6.47
C VAL A 92 0.04 4.54 -6.47
N VAL A 93 0.64 3.35 -6.58
CA VAL A 93 -0.12 2.09 -6.62
C VAL A 93 -0.83 1.84 -5.29
N ILE A 94 -0.15 1.95 -4.15
CA ILE A 94 -0.80 1.71 -2.86
C ILE A 94 -1.86 2.76 -2.54
N GLN A 95 -1.64 4.03 -2.93
CA GLN A 95 -2.63 5.08 -2.77
C GLN A 95 -3.87 4.79 -3.60
N ALA A 96 -3.72 4.37 -4.85
CA ALA A 96 -4.84 3.96 -5.70
C ALA A 96 -5.62 2.79 -5.07
N VAL A 97 -4.94 1.80 -4.48
CA VAL A 97 -5.61 0.71 -3.76
C VAL A 97 -6.39 1.24 -2.56
N ILE A 98 -5.80 2.13 -1.75
CA ILE A 98 -6.48 2.73 -0.60
C ILE A 98 -7.71 3.52 -1.05
N ASP A 99 -7.61 4.29 -2.12
CA ASP A 99 -8.70 5.09 -2.65
C ASP A 99 -9.81 4.20 -3.20
N THR A 100 -9.49 3.15 -3.95
CA THR A 100 -10.50 2.20 -4.44
C THR A 100 -11.24 1.51 -3.29
N LEU A 101 -10.53 1.12 -2.23
CA LEU A 101 -11.11 0.54 -1.03
C LEU A 101 -11.90 1.55 -0.20
N THR A 102 -11.57 2.85 -0.27
CA THR A 102 -12.28 3.90 0.48
C THR A 102 -13.55 4.35 -0.26
N LEU A 103 -13.46 4.46 -1.58
CA LEU A 103 -14.54 4.94 -2.45
C LEU A 103 -15.60 3.88 -2.75
N SER A 104 -15.40 2.59 -2.40
CA SER A 104 -16.44 1.60 -2.61
C SER A 104 -17.70 1.98 -1.80
N PRO A 105 -18.86 2.19 -2.44
CA PRO A 105 -20.08 2.66 -1.78
C PRO A 105 -20.81 1.57 -0.98
N PHE A 106 -20.23 0.37 -0.96
CA PHE A 106 -20.66 -0.83 -0.26
C PHE A 106 -19.43 -1.36 0.49
#